data_AF-A0A9W6ICK7-F1
#
_entry.id   AF-A0A9W6ICK7-F1
#
_cell.length_a   1.000
_cell.length_b   1.000
_cell.length_c   1.000
_cell.angle_alpha   90.00
_cell.angle_beta   90.00
_cell.angle_gamma   90.00
#
_symmetry.space_group_name_H-M   'P 1'
#
loop_
_entity.id
_entity.type
_entity.pdbx_description
1 polymer ?
#
loop_
_entity_poly.entity_id
_entity_poly.type
_entity_poly.pdbx_seq_one_letter_code
_entity_poly.pdbx_strand_id
1 'polypeptide(L)'
;MRYGNHSCDPSLWHRDATTVIARRDINPGEELAVDYAAHTGVNTWSMTCHCGKPLCRRTVTGNDWQLPRLQAAYGTHWSPPLLDRIMTATRQRHSGRWNT
;
A
#
# COMPACT_ATOMS: atom_id res chain seq x y z
N MET A 1 -2.69 5.49 -12.53
CA MET A 1 -3.59 6.53 -11.97
C MET A 1 -2.93 7.88 -12.23
N ARG A 2 -3.60 8.79 -12.94
CA ARG A 2 -3.00 10.07 -13.38
C ARG A 2 -3.25 11.24 -12.42
N TYR A 3 -4.38 11.24 -11.71
CA TYR A 3 -4.84 12.37 -10.89
C TYR A 3 -5.13 12.00 -9.42
N GLY A 4 -4.95 10.74 -9.04
CA GLY A 4 -5.20 10.31 -7.65
C GLY A 4 -4.05 10.74 -6.75
N ASN A 5 -4.36 11.44 -5.67
CA ASN A 5 -3.37 11.85 -4.67
C ASN A 5 -3.10 10.76 -3.63
N HIS A 6 -2.05 10.99 -2.84
CA HIS A 6 -1.64 10.09 -1.78
C HIS A 6 -2.37 10.35 -0.46
N SER A 7 -2.76 9.30 0.25
CA SER A 7 -3.06 9.32 1.68
C SER A 7 -2.46 8.10 2.39
N CYS A 8 -1.96 8.28 3.62
CA CYS A 8 -1.52 7.17 4.48
C CYS A 8 -2.67 6.37 5.10
N ASP A 9 -3.89 6.91 5.04
CA ASP A 9 -5.13 6.20 5.32
C ASP A 9 -6.08 6.47 4.14
N PRO A 10 -5.91 5.71 3.03
CA PRO A 10 -6.57 6.02 1.77
C PRO A 10 -8.05 5.61 1.79
N SER A 11 -8.85 6.30 0.98
CA SER A 11 -10.25 5.94 0.70
C SER A 11 -10.37 4.85 -0.36
N LEU A 12 -9.33 4.68 -1.19
CA LEU A 12 -9.26 3.69 -2.26
C LEU A 12 -8.13 2.67 -2.04
N TRP A 13 -8.31 1.47 -2.60
CA TRP A 13 -7.29 0.42 -2.66
C TRP A 13 -7.44 -0.42 -3.92
N HIS A 14 -6.43 -1.25 -4.24
CA HIS A 14 -6.42 -2.06 -5.45
C HIS A 14 -7.35 -3.25 -5.33
N ARG A 15 -8.16 -3.49 -6.37
CA ARG A 15 -8.79 -4.79 -6.60
C ARG A 15 -7.91 -5.66 -7.49
N ASP A 16 -7.33 -5.03 -8.52
CA ASP A 16 -6.50 -5.69 -9.54
C ASP A 16 -5.53 -4.66 -10.17
N ALA A 17 -4.97 -5.01 -11.34
CA ALA A 17 -3.98 -4.21 -12.05
C ALA A 17 -4.48 -2.82 -12.47
N THR A 18 -5.76 -2.69 -12.79
CA THR A 18 -6.33 -1.47 -13.41
C THR A 18 -7.50 -0.89 -12.62
N THR A 19 -8.07 -1.68 -11.70
CA THR A 19 -9.23 -1.30 -10.90
C THR A 19 -8.84 -0.96 -9.46
N VAL A 20 -9.29 0.21 -9.02
CA VAL A 20 -9.37 0.57 -7.60
C VAL A 20 -10.82 0.60 -7.15
N ILE A 21 -11.05 0.25 -5.89
CA ILE A 21 -12.37 0.25 -5.26
C ILE A 21 -12.30 1.00 -3.93
N ALA A 22 -13.46 1.34 -3.37
CA ALA A 22 -13.53 1.93 -2.05
C ALA A 22 -13.03 0.95 -0.97
N ARG A 23 -12.25 1.45 -0.02
CA ARG A 23 -11.77 0.74 1.17
C ARG A 23 -12.69 0.93 2.39
N ARG A 24 -13.48 2.00 2.37
CA ARG A 24 -14.47 2.40 3.37
C ARG A 24 -15.53 3.27 2.70
N ASP A 25 -16.57 3.63 3.45
CA ASP A 25 -17.55 4.61 2.99
C ASP A 25 -16.88 5.97 2.70
N ILE A 26 -17.36 6.62 1.65
CA ILE A 26 -16.83 7.87 1.11
C ILE A 26 -17.96 8.89 1.06
N ASN A 27 -17.77 10.03 1.71
CA ASN A 27 -18.78 11.08 1.74
C ASN A 27 -18.72 11.96 0.48
N PRO A 28 -19.84 12.57 0.06
CA PRO A 28 -19.83 13.55 -1.02
C PRO A 28 -18.84 14.69 -0.77
N GLY A 29 -18.02 15.00 -1.77
CA GLY A 29 -16.98 16.04 -1.69
C GLY A 29 -15.68 15.60 -1.01
N GLU A 30 -15.60 14.38 -0.49
CA GLU A 30 -14.34 13.85 0.02
C GLU A 30 -13.37 13.54 -1.14
N GLU A 31 -12.09 13.89 -0.96
CA GLU A 31 -11.05 13.54 -1.92
C GLU A 31 -10.83 12.01 -1.98
N LEU A 32 -10.75 11.50 -3.21
CA LEU A 32 -10.35 10.13 -3.48
C LEU A 32 -8.82 10.02 -3.48
N ALA A 33 -8.28 9.23 -2.56
CA ALA A 33 -6.85 9.06 -2.40
C ALA A 33 -6.48 7.57 -2.31
N VAL A 34 -5.31 7.25 -2.86
CA VAL A 34 -4.67 5.93 -2.78
C VAL A 34 -3.40 6.03 -1.96
N ASP A 35 -2.91 4.90 -1.46
CA ASP A 35 -1.56 4.85 -0.94
C ASP A 35 -0.57 4.55 -2.07
N TYR A 36 0.27 5.51 -2.44
CA TYR A 36 1.30 5.29 -3.46
C TYR A 36 2.23 4.10 -3.17
N ALA A 37 2.44 3.73 -1.90
CA ALA A 37 3.19 2.53 -1.56
C ALA A 37 2.50 1.24 -2.01
N ALA A 38 1.18 1.26 -2.23
CA ALA A 38 0.41 0.11 -2.67
C ALA A 38 0.65 -0.23 -4.16
N HIS A 39 1.35 0.63 -4.90
CA HIS A 39 1.70 0.39 -6.31
C HIS A 39 3.10 0.88 -6.72
N THR A 40 3.94 1.33 -5.77
CA THR A 40 5.33 1.74 -6.02
C THR A 40 6.29 0.85 -5.27
N GLY A 41 7.12 0.10 -6.02
CA GLY A 41 8.12 -0.84 -5.49
C GLY A 41 9.55 -0.49 -5.86
N VAL A 42 9.84 0.79 -6.14
CA VAL A 42 11.16 1.28 -6.55
C VAL A 42 11.90 1.79 -5.31
N ASN A 43 12.95 1.08 -4.89
CA ASN A 43 13.62 1.31 -3.61
C ASN A 43 14.21 2.73 -3.44
N THR A 44 14.53 3.41 -4.54
CA THR A 44 15.06 4.78 -4.55
C THR A 44 13.98 5.86 -4.55
N TRP A 45 12.72 5.48 -4.75
CA TRP A 45 11.62 6.43 -4.77
C TRP A 45 11.19 6.77 -3.34
N SER A 46 11.03 8.06 -3.08
CA SER A 46 10.44 8.57 -1.83
C SER A 46 9.76 9.91 -2.07
N MET A 47 8.87 10.28 -1.15
CA MET A 47 8.27 11.60 -1.12
C MET A 47 7.91 12.02 0.32
N THR A 48 7.96 13.33 0.57
CA THR A 48 7.40 13.91 1.79
C THR A 48 5.87 13.89 1.72
N CYS A 49 5.22 13.47 2.80
CA CYS A 49 3.77 13.31 2.89
C CYS A 49 3.16 14.29 3.89
N HIS A 50 2.12 14.98 3.42
CA HIS A 50 1.37 15.98 4.18
C HIS A 50 -0.12 15.64 4.31
N CYS A 51 -0.51 14.36 4.16
CA CYS A 51 -1.93 13.95 4.11
C CYS A 51 -2.75 14.18 5.39
N GLY A 52 -2.13 14.59 6.50
CA GLY A 52 -2.83 14.96 7.74
C GLY A 52 -3.49 13.81 8.53
N LYS A 53 -3.43 12.56 8.05
CA LYS A 53 -4.02 11.41 8.76
C LYS A 53 -3.29 11.07 10.07
N PRO A 54 -3.96 10.53 11.10
CA PRO A 54 -3.34 10.22 12.39
C PRO A 54 -2.09 9.32 12.28
N LEU A 55 -2.11 8.36 11.35
CA LEU A 55 -0.99 7.44 11.08
C LEU A 55 -0.15 7.87 9.88
N CYS A 56 -0.08 9.17 9.60
CA CYS A 56 0.74 9.72 8.51
C CYS A 56 2.21 9.32 8.69
N ARG A 57 2.79 8.73 7.64
CA ARG A 57 4.18 8.27 7.62
C ARG A 57 5.21 9.40 7.58
N ARG A 58 4.80 10.62 7.23
CA ARG A 58 5.66 11.79 6.94
C ARG A 58 6.58 11.61 5.73
N THR A 59 7.14 10.43 5.51
CA THR A 59 7.88 10.04 4.31
C THR A 59 7.33 8.72 3.79
N VAL A 60 6.90 8.70 2.54
CA VAL A 60 6.41 7.49 1.86
C VAL A 60 7.53 7.01 0.95
N THR A 61 7.82 5.71 1.00
CA THR A 61 8.94 5.13 0.22
C THR A 61 8.46 3.98 -0.66
N GLY A 62 9.26 3.65 -1.67
CA GLY A 62 9.02 2.45 -2.49
C GLY A 62 9.29 1.13 -1.77
N ASN A 63 9.74 1.16 -0.51
CA ASN A 63 9.92 -0.02 0.35
C ASN A 63 8.78 -0.21 1.34
N ASP A 64 7.82 0.71 1.40
CA ASP A 64 6.75 0.69 2.39
C ASP A 64 5.84 -0.54 2.29
N TRP A 65 5.82 -1.23 1.14
CA TRP A 65 5.14 -2.53 0.98
C TRP A 65 5.66 -3.61 1.94
N GLN A 66 6.87 -3.44 2.49
CA GLN A 66 7.46 -4.34 3.49
C GLN A 66 6.93 -4.09 4.92
N LEU A 67 6.25 -2.96 5.17
CA LEU A 67 5.79 -2.60 6.50
C LEU A 67 4.68 -3.56 6.97
N PRO A 68 4.87 -4.30 8.09
CA PRO A 68 3.89 -5.28 8.55
C PRO A 68 2.50 -4.68 8.80
N ARG A 69 2.45 -3.45 9.32
CA ARG A 69 1.19 -2.75 9.58
C ARG A 69 0.39 -2.46 8.30
N LEU A 70 1.05 -2.22 7.18
CA LEU A 70 0.37 -1.99 5.89
C LEU A 70 -0.07 -3.31 5.28
N GLN A 71 0.77 -4.34 5.33
CA GLN A 71 0.40 -5.70 4.90
C GLN A 71 -0.83 -6.21 5.65
N ALA A 72 -0.87 -6.02 6.98
CA ALA A 72 -2.04 -6.36 7.80
C ALA A 72 -3.28 -5.52 7.44
N ALA A 73 -3.11 -4.21 7.22
CA ALA A 73 -4.23 -3.31 6.92
C ALA A 73 -4.82 -3.49 5.51
N TYR A 74 -4.00 -3.85 4.51
CA TYR A 74 -4.42 -3.92 3.11
C TYR A 74 -4.69 -5.36 2.65
N GLY A 75 -4.19 -6.38 3.36
CA GLY A 75 -4.36 -7.77 2.97
C GLY A 75 -3.86 -8.00 1.55
N THR A 76 -4.76 -8.37 0.64
CA THR A 76 -4.46 -8.62 -0.78
C THR A 76 -4.62 -7.40 -1.68
N HIS A 77 -4.97 -6.22 -1.16
CA HIS A 77 -5.30 -5.03 -1.93
C HIS A 77 -4.08 -4.19 -2.35
N TRP A 78 -3.16 -4.83 -3.07
CA TRP A 78 -1.95 -4.24 -3.64
C TRP A 78 -2.00 -4.29 -5.17
N SER A 79 -1.15 -3.53 -5.86
CA SER A 79 -0.90 -3.82 -7.27
C SER A 79 -0.36 -5.26 -7.41
N PRO A 80 -0.72 -6.00 -8.48
CA PRO A 80 -0.32 -7.40 -8.60
C PRO A 80 1.19 -7.65 -8.43
N PRO A 81 2.10 -6.82 -9.01
CA PRO A 81 3.54 -7.02 -8.82
C PRO A 81 4.00 -6.88 -7.36
N LEU A 82 3.35 -6.04 -6.55
CA LEU A 82 3.68 -5.91 -5.13
C LEU A 82 3.08 -7.04 -4.30
N LEU A 83 1.85 -7.47 -4.62
CA LEU A 83 1.22 -8.61 -3.98
C LEU A 83 2.10 -9.87 -4.14
N ASP A 84 2.61 -10.13 -5.35
CA ASP A 84 3.49 -11.25 -5.63
C ASP A 84 4.78 -11.21 -4.79
N ARG A 85 5.38 -10.01 -4.63
CA ARG A 85 6.56 -9.82 -3.76
C ARG A 85 6.24 -10.11 -2.30
N ILE A 86 5.11 -9.64 -1.78
CA ILE A 86 4.67 -9.88 -0.39
C ILE A 86 4.44 -11.37 -0.15
N MET A 87 3.76 -12.04 -1.07
CA MET A 87 3.46 -13.48 -0.96
C MET A 87 4.74 -14.32 -1.04
N THR A 88 5.66 -13.95 -1.92
CA THR A 88 6.97 -14.62 -2.04
C THR A 88 7.79 -14.45 -0.75
N ALA A 89 7.89 -13.23 -0.23
CA ALA A 89 8.60 -12.95 1.02
C ALA A 89 7.99 -13.71 2.21
N THR A 90 6.65 -13.76 2.29
CA THR A 90 5.94 -14.51 3.33
C THR A 90 6.27 -16.01 3.27
N ARG A 91 6.25 -16.62 2.08
CA ARG A 91 6.60 -18.04 1.89
C ARG A 91 8.03 -18.34 2.35
N GLN A 92 9.00 -17.50 1.99
CA GLN A 92 10.40 -17.65 2.39
C GLN A 92 10.58 -17.61 3.92
N ARG A 93 9.84 -16.74 4.61
CA ARG A 93 9.86 -16.67 6.09
C ARG A 93 9.30 -17.93 6.74
N HIS A 94 8.29 -18.56 6.14
CA HIS A 94 7.73 -19.81 6.64
C HIS A 94 8.64 -21.01 6.35
N SER A 95 9.28 -21.09 5.19
CA SER A 95 10.22 -22.18 4.88
C SER A 95 11.50 -22.13 5.72
N GLY A 96 11.98 -20.93 6.07
CA GLY A 96 13.15 -20.77 6.95
C GLY A 96 12.91 -21.14 8.42
N ARG A 97 11.65 -21.35 8.83
CA ARG A 97 11.28 -21.67 10.23
C ARG A 97 11.35 -23.17 10.56
N TRP A 98 11.54 -24.04 9.56
CA TRP A 98 11.62 -25.50 9.73
C TRP A 98 13.04 -26.06 9.57
N ASN A 99 14.06 -25.18 9.52
CA ASN A 99 15.47 -25.54 9.30
C ASN A 99 16.36 -25.32 10.54
N THR A 100 15.76 -25.27 11.73
CA THR A 100 16.41 -25.25 13.06
C THR A 100 15.65 -26.19 13.98
#